data_AF-J9DNG1-F1
#
_entry.id   AF-J9DNG1-F1
#
_cell.length_a   1.000
_cell.length_b   1.000
_cell.length_c   1.000
_cell.angle_alpha   90.00
_cell.angle_beta   90.00
_cell.angle_gamma   90.00
#
_symmetry.space_group_name_H-M   'P 1'
#
loop_
_entity.id
_entity.type
_entity.pdbx_description
1 polymer ?
#
loop_
_entity_poly.entity_id
_entity_poly.type
_entity_poly.pdbx_seq_one_letter_code
_entity_poly.pdbx_strand_id
1 'polypeptide(L)'
;MGCWLRHGYMTNDFTNIFINGINLIVFAGYIIAFAFYQPCRRYLCLQLFALFFTLFCIFSYVSWQPNDIAADVMGSIAAVMQIISLGGQIYEI
;
A
#
# COMPACT_ATOMS: atom_id res chain seq x y z
N MET A 1 0.01 -1.16 2.98
CA MET A 1 1.30 -1.90 3.11
C MET A 1 2.39 -1.37 2.18
N GLY A 2 2.11 -1.06 0.90
CA GLY A 2 3.12 -0.47 0.01
C GLY A 2 3.72 0.86 0.50
N CYS A 3 2.94 1.71 1.17
CA CYS A 3 3.45 2.97 1.74
C CYS A 3 4.39 2.74 2.95
N TRP A 4 4.06 1.79 3.83
CA TRP A 4 4.92 1.40 4.94
C TRP A 4 6.24 0.78 4.46
N LEU A 5 6.20 0.00 3.36
CA LEU A 5 7.40 -0.54 2.74
C LEU A 5 8.33 0.58 2.25
N ARG A 6 7.79 1.58 1.53
CA ARG A 6 8.57 2.74 1.06
C ARG A 6 9.10 3.58 2.21
N HIS A 7 8.31 3.76 3.28
CA HIS A 7 8.76 4.40 4.51
C HIS A 7 9.94 3.66 5.16
N GLY A 8 9.85 2.33 5.30
CA GLY A 8 10.94 1.51 5.85
C GLY A 8 12.24 1.61 5.06
N TYR A 9 12.17 1.73 3.72
CA TYR A 9 13.35 2.02 2.88
C TYR A 9 13.93 3.41 3.10
N MET A 10 13.11 4.40 3.45
CA MET A 10 13.59 5.77 3.75
C MET A 10 14.24 5.88 5.13
N THR A 11 13.75 5.10 6.11
CA THR A 11 14.25 5.13 7.49
C THR A 11 15.28 4.03 7.80
N ASN A 12 15.62 3.17 6.84
CA ASN A 12 16.46 1.98 7.01
C ASN A 12 15.98 1.01 8.12
N ASP A 13 14.66 0.96 8.36
CA ASP A 13 14.07 0.05 9.33
C ASP A 13 13.80 -1.32 8.68
N PHE A 14 14.74 -2.24 8.89
CA PHE A 14 14.68 -3.61 8.38
C PHE A 14 13.45 -4.39 8.87
N THR A 15 12.97 -4.12 10.08
CA THR A 15 11.78 -4.78 10.63
C THR A 15 10.54 -4.36 9.85
N ASN A 16 10.43 -3.06 9.58
CA ASN A 16 9.32 -2.49 8.82
C ASN A 16 9.31 -2.99 7.37
N ILE A 17 10.49 -3.05 6.73
CA ILE A 17 10.66 -3.60 5.37
C ILE A 17 10.24 -5.07 5.34
N PHE A 18 10.70 -5.88 6.29
CA PHE A 18 10.42 -7.32 6.32
C PHE A 18 8.92 -7.61 6.50
N ILE A 19 8.29 -6.99 7.50
CA ILE A 19 6.87 -7.20 7.82
C ILE A 19 5.99 -6.77 6.65
N ASN A 20 6.21 -5.57 6.10
CA ASN A 20 5.40 -5.07 5.00
C ASN A 20 5.70 -5.79 3.68
N GLY A 21 6.92 -6.29 3.49
CA GLY A 21 7.30 -7.10 2.34
C GLY A 21 6.56 -8.44 2.31
N ILE A 22 6.57 -9.19 3.42
CA ILE A 22 5.82 -10.45 3.55
C ILE A 22 4.33 -10.20 3.34
N ASN A 23 3.77 -9.16 3.96
CA ASN A 23 2.35 -8.85 3.83
C ASN A 23 1.96 -8.57 2.37
N LEU A 24 2.82 -7.86 1.62
CA LEU A 24 2.60 -7.59 0.20
C LEU A 24 2.63 -8.87 -0.65
N ILE A 25 3.52 -9.82 -0.35
CA ILE A 25 3.57 -11.13 -1.02
C ILE A 25 2.28 -11.91 -0.78
N VAL A 26 1.81 -11.95 0.48
CA VAL A 26 0.56 -12.64 0.84
C VAL A 26 -0.63 -12.01 0.12
N PHE A 27 -0.75 -10.68 0.12
CA PHE A 27 -1.80 -9.97 -0.62
C PHE A 27 -1.74 -10.22 -2.13
N ALA A 28 -0.55 -10.24 -2.73
CA ALA A 28 -0.39 -10.57 -4.14
C ALA A 28 -0.88 -12.00 -4.43
N GLY A 29 -0.57 -12.97 -3.55
CA GLY A 29 -1.10 -14.33 -3.63
C GLY A 29 -2.62 -14.39 -3.59
N TYR A 30 -3.25 -13.63 -2.68
CA TYR A 30 -4.72 -13.53 -2.62
C TYR A 30 -5.33 -12.95 -3.90
N ILE A 31 -4.75 -11.87 -4.44
CA ILE A 31 -5.21 -11.25 -5.68
C ILE A 31 -5.09 -12.23 -6.85
N ILE A 32 -4.00 -13.01 -6.93
CA ILE A 32 -3.80 -14.01 -7.99
C ILE A 32 -4.84 -15.12 -7.88
N ALA A 33 -5.09 -15.65 -6.69
CA ALA A 33 -6.12 -16.66 -6.47
C ALA A 33 -7.50 -16.11 -6.88
N PHE A 34 -7.83 -14.89 -6.45
CA PHE A 34 -9.08 -14.22 -6.82
C PHE A 34 -9.21 -13.99 -8.34
N ALA A 35 -8.11 -13.61 -9.01
CA ALA A 35 -8.06 -13.44 -10.46
C ALA A 35 -8.31 -14.74 -11.23
N PHE A 36 -7.91 -15.88 -10.66
CA PHE A 36 -8.09 -17.20 -11.26
C PHE A 36 -9.56 -17.64 -11.22
N TYR A 37 -10.25 -17.40 -10.10
CA TYR A 37 -11.64 -17.84 -9.90
C TYR A 37 -12.69 -16.86 -10.46
N GLN A 38 -12.35 -15.60 -10.73
CA GLN A 38 -13.35 -14.63 -11.18
C GLN A 38 -13.63 -14.70 -12.70
N PRO A 39 -14.90 -14.92 -13.14
CA PRO A 39 -15.25 -15.03 -14.56
C PRO A 39 -15.13 -13.72 -15.33
N CYS A 40 -15.34 -12.56 -14.67
CA CYS A 40 -15.23 -11.22 -15.27
C CYS A 40 -14.07 -10.42 -14.67
N ARG A 41 -12.94 -10.35 -15.39
CA ARG A 41 -11.69 -9.70 -14.93
C ARG A 41 -11.67 -8.17 -15.03
N ARG A 42 -12.66 -7.55 -15.70
CA ARG A 42 -12.67 -6.10 -15.99
C ARG A 42 -12.60 -5.23 -14.73
N TYR A 43 -13.36 -5.58 -13.69
CA TYR A 43 -13.35 -4.85 -12.42
C TYR A 43 -12.03 -5.02 -11.66
N LEU A 44 -11.45 -6.22 -11.67
CA LEU A 44 -10.16 -6.49 -11.05
C LEU A 44 -9.04 -5.68 -11.72
N CYS A 45 -8.98 -5.65 -13.05
CA CYS A 45 -8.00 -4.85 -13.77
C CYS A 45 -8.13 -3.35 -13.45
N LEU A 46 -9.36 -2.83 -13.36
CA LEU A 46 -9.59 -1.43 -13.02
C LEU A 46 -9.17 -1.11 -11.58
N GLN A 47 -9.45 -2.01 -10.62
CA GLN A 47 -9.01 -1.87 -9.23
C GLN A 47 -7.48 -1.89 -9.10
N LEU A 48 -6.81 -2.81 -9.81
CA LEU A 48 -5.35 -2.86 -9.83
C LEU A 48 -4.76 -1.61 -10.47
N PHE A 49 -5.32 -1.15 -11.59
CA PHE A 49 -4.89 0.10 -12.22
C PHE A 49 -5.03 1.30 -11.28
N ALA A 50 -6.18 1.44 -10.62
CA ALA A 50 -6.42 2.50 -9.65
C ALA A 50 -5.41 2.41 -8.48
N LEU A 51 -5.15 1.21 -7.97
CA LEU A 51 -4.16 0.99 -6.91
C LEU A 51 -2.75 1.46 -7.32
N PHE A 52 -2.27 1.04 -8.49
CA PHE A 52 -0.96 1.45 -8.99
C PHE A 52 -0.88 2.95 -9.25
N PHE A 53 -1.93 3.54 -9.83
CA PHE A 53 -2.02 4.97 -10.08
C PHE A 53 -1.96 5.78 -8.77
N THR A 54 -2.73 5.37 -7.76
CA THR A 54 -2.70 6.02 -6.44
C THR A 54 -1.32 5.92 -5.78
N LEU A 55 -0.69 4.74 -5.81
CA LEU A 55 0.68 4.58 -5.28
C LEU A 55 1.68 5.48 -6.02
N PHE A 56 1.57 5.58 -7.34
CA PHE A 56 2.43 6.46 -8.14
C PHE A 56 2.26 7.94 -7.76
N CYS A 57 1.01 8.40 -7.59
CA CYS A 57 0.74 9.77 -7.13
C CYS A 57 1.31 10.04 -5.74
N ILE A 58 1.12 9.11 -4.78
CA ILE A 58 1.64 9.25 -3.42
C ILE A 58 3.18 9.30 -3.42
N PHE A 59 3.83 8.39 -4.16
CA PHE A 59 5.30 8.35 -4.21
C PHE A 59 5.87 9.59 -4.90
N SER A 60 5.20 10.08 -5.94
CA SER A 60 5.58 11.33 -6.61
C SER A 60 5.44 12.53 -5.66
N TYR A 61 4.33 12.61 -4.92
CA TYR A 61 4.10 13.66 -3.93
C TYR A 61 5.18 13.68 -2.84
N VAL A 62 5.53 12.52 -2.28
CA VAL A 62 6.58 12.41 -1.27
C VAL A 62 7.95 12.76 -1.85
N SER A 63 8.22 12.40 -3.11
CA SER A 63 9.51 12.73 -3.76
C SER A 63 9.71 14.22 -4.01
N TRP A 64 8.63 15.02 -4.03
CA TRP A 64 8.70 16.47 -4.15
C TRP A 64 8.95 17.17 -2.80
N GLN A 65 8.88 16.45 -1.69
CA GLN A 65 9.13 17.01 -0.37
C GLN A 65 10.63 17.07 -0.06
N PRO A 66 11.06 18.06 0.76
CA PRO A 66 12.40 18.11 1.32
C PRO A 66 12.79 16.79 2.00
N ASN A 67 14.04 16.36 1.80
CA ASN A 67 14.53 15.04 2.26
C ASN A 67 14.42 14.84 3.78
N ASP A 68 14.48 15.93 4.54
CA ASP A 68 14.34 15.95 6.00
C ASP A 68 12.92 15.64 6.48
N ILE A 69 11.89 15.99 5.70
CA ILE A 69 10.48 15.71 6.05
C ILE A 69 9.85 14.58 5.23
N ALA A 70 10.49 14.15 4.15
CA ALA A 70 9.93 13.16 3.23
C ALA A 70 9.57 11.83 3.92
N ALA A 71 10.41 11.38 4.87
CA ALA A 71 10.13 10.19 5.66
C ALA A 71 8.89 10.38 6.55
N ASP A 72 8.80 11.49 7.28
CA ASP A 72 7.68 11.78 8.18
C ASP A 72 6.35 11.94 7.42
N VAL A 73 6.38 12.59 6.25
CA VAL A 73 5.20 12.70 5.37
C VAL A 73 4.77 11.31 4.89
N MET A 74 5.73 10.47 4.49
CA MET A 74 5.42 9.11 4.04
C MET A 74 4.84 8.24 5.16
N GLY A 75 5.40 8.34 6.37
CA GLY A 75 4.90 7.63 7.55
C GLY A 75 3.49 8.06 7.94
N SER A 76 3.22 9.37 7.88
CA SER A 76 1.89 9.93 8.16
C SER A 76 0.84 9.44 7.16
N ILE A 77 1.15 9.44 5.86
CA ILE A 77 0.25 8.90 4.83
C ILE A 77 0.04 7.40 5.04
N ALA A 78 1.09 6.65 5.37
CA ALA A 78 0.99 5.22 5.64
C ALA A 78 0.07 4.90 6.82
N ALA A 79 0.17 5.68 7.91
CA ALA A 79 -0.68 5.56 9.09
C ALA A 79 -2.15 5.86 8.77
N VAL A 80 -2.44 6.95 8.06
CA VAL A 80 -3.82 7.30 7.66
C VAL A 80 -4.44 6.20 6.81
N MET A 81 -3.71 5.68 5.82
CA MET A 81 -4.20 4.59 4.96
C MET A 81 -4.50 3.31 5.75
N GLN A 82 -3.70 3.03 6.79
CA GLN A 82 -3.93 1.88 7.67
C GLN A 82 -5.17 2.07 8.54
N ILE A 83 -5.39 3.27 9.07
CA ILE A 83 -6.60 3.61 9.85
C ILE A 83 -7.86 3.49 8.97
N ILE A 84 -7.84 4.00 7.73
CA ILE A 84 -8.95 3.86 6.78
C ILE A 84 -9.26 2.38 6.51
N SER A 85 -8.22 1.54 6.41
CA SER A 85 -8.39 0.10 6.23
C SER A 85 -9.09 -0.58 7.42
N LEU A 86 -8.94 -0.07 8.65
CA LEU A 86 -9.66 -0.57 9.82
C LEU A 86 -11.15 -0.21 9.77
N GLY A 87 -11.50 0.94 9.18
CA GLY A 87 -12.88 1.38 9.00
C GLY A 87 -13.71 0.41 8.15
N GLY A 88 -13.10 -0.23 7.16
CA GLY A 88 -13.77 -1.29 6.38
C GLY A 88 -14.13 -2.52 7.22
N GLN A 89 -13.31 -2.86 8.22
CA GLN A 89 -13.56 -3.99 9.13
C GLN A 89 -14.64 -3.65 10.18
N ILE A 90 -14.76 -2.38 10.59
CA ILE A 90 -15.80 -1.94 11.54
C ILE A 90 -17.19 -1.98 10.89
N TYR A 91 -17.30 -1.74 9.58
CA TYR A 91 -18.58 -1.78 8.86
C TYR A 91 -19.16 -3.20 8.72
N GLU A 92 -18.35 -4.24 8.95
CA GLU A 92 -18.77 -5.65 8.91
C GLU A 92 -19.20 -6.20 10.30
N ILE A 93 -19.20 -5.38 11.35
CA ILE A 93 -19.64 -5.72 12.73
C ILE A 93 -21.04 -5.15 12.96
#